data_AF-A0A3R9MG89-F1
#
_entry.id   AF-A0A3R9MG89-F1
#
_cell.length_a   1.000
_cell.length_b   1.000
_cell.length_c   1.000
_cell.angle_alpha   90.00
_cell.angle_beta   90.00
_cell.angle_gamma   90.00
#
_symmetry.space_group_name_H-M   'P 1'
#
loop_
_entity.id
_entity.type
_entity.pdbx_description
1 polymer ?
#
loop_
_entity_poly.entity_id
_entity_poly.type
_entity_poly.pdbx_seq_one_letter_code
_entity_poly.pdbx_strand_id
1 'polypeptide(L)'
;MDNWPVIVAIVIALSGGIFLLSRPLPVDYRNGEYRRHLTTAEKAALQRGEVVEKTHKAYQTVWKSYYDQGPLRVVLNRTGKYTFTPHGHWQRLTKQGRLEADSYPKAMYPDASWRQYLANGQLDFAMYDLPALWEGDSIVETRIVQFRYSEPLDTAYVQHMFSKGNKEVKPSTFSFDGAGRKLIPQEQMKSLGNLKQ
;
A
#
# COMPACT_ATOMS: atom_id res chain seq x y z
N MET A 1 26.14 -20.40 6.34
CA MET A 1 24.79 -20.88 5.99
C MET A 1 23.82 -19.91 6.63
N ASP A 2 23.49 -18.82 5.94
CA ASP A 2 22.60 -17.78 6.44
C ASP A 2 21.34 -17.74 5.57
N ASN A 3 20.29 -18.38 6.06
CA ASN A 3 19.01 -18.56 5.37
C ASN A 3 18.14 -17.28 5.44
N TRP A 4 18.74 -16.10 5.36
CA TRP A 4 18.07 -14.80 5.52
C TRP A 4 17.23 -14.32 4.32
N PRO A 5 17.48 -14.69 3.04
CA PRO A 5 16.63 -14.19 1.95
C PRO A 5 15.34 -15.01 1.75
N VAL A 6 15.25 -16.21 2.32
CA VAL A 6 14.13 -17.15 2.03
C VAL A 6 12.92 -16.92 2.95
N ILE A 7 13.13 -16.40 4.17
CA ILE A 7 12.04 -16.26 5.15
C ILE A 7 11.10 -15.09 4.81
N VAL A 8 11.60 -14.02 4.17
CA VAL A 8 10.78 -12.85 3.83
C VAL A 8 9.77 -13.15 2.72
N ALA A 9 10.08 -14.06 1.80
CA ALA A 9 9.16 -14.46 0.73
C ALA A 9 8.05 -15.41 1.22
N ILE A 10 8.30 -16.25 2.23
CA ILE A 10 7.41 -17.36 2.57
C ILE A 10 6.23 -16.95 3.47
N VAL A 11 6.39 -15.94 4.35
CA VAL A 11 5.27 -15.49 5.20
C VAL A 11 4.28 -14.60 4.42
N ILE A 12 4.73 -13.93 3.35
CA ILE A 12 3.92 -12.99 2.57
C ILE A 12 3.12 -13.70 1.46
N ALA A 13 3.58 -14.85 0.95
CA ALA A 13 2.94 -15.56 -0.16
C ALA A 13 1.78 -16.49 0.25
N LEU A 14 1.76 -17.03 1.49
CA LEU A 14 0.83 -18.11 1.86
C LEU A 14 -0.58 -17.64 2.26
N SER A 15 -0.80 -16.35 2.52
CA SER A 15 -2.13 -15.80 2.82
C SER A 15 -2.87 -15.24 1.58
N GLY A 16 -2.18 -15.05 0.45
CA GLY A 16 -2.75 -14.41 -0.75
C GLY A 16 -3.28 -15.36 -1.83
N GLY A 17 -2.72 -16.58 -1.94
CA GLY A 17 -2.93 -17.45 -3.11
C GLY A 17 -4.34 -18.01 -3.29
N ILE A 18 -5.12 -18.14 -2.23
CA ILE A 18 -6.47 -18.76 -2.29
C ILE A 18 -7.60 -17.71 -2.30
N PHE A 19 -7.31 -16.44 -2.04
CA PHE A 19 -8.33 -15.37 -1.96
C PHE A 19 -8.58 -14.63 -3.29
N LEU A 20 -7.86 -15.01 -4.36
CA LEU A 20 -7.85 -14.31 -5.65
C LEU A 20 -8.88 -14.82 -6.68
N LEU A 21 -9.66 -15.84 -6.34
CA LEU A 21 -10.81 -16.24 -7.15
C LEU A 21 -11.93 -15.22 -6.94
N SER A 22 -12.23 -14.47 -8.00
CA SER A 22 -13.28 -13.48 -8.14
C SER A 22 -14.52 -13.83 -7.32
N ARG A 23 -14.65 -13.21 -6.15
CA ARG A 23 -15.93 -13.23 -5.43
C ARG A 23 -16.87 -12.27 -6.15
N PRO A 24 -18.04 -12.73 -6.63
CA PRO A 24 -19.03 -11.82 -7.18
C PRO A 24 -19.33 -10.74 -6.14
N LEU A 25 -19.37 -9.49 -6.61
CA LEU A 25 -19.61 -8.34 -5.74
C LEU A 25 -20.91 -8.54 -4.95
N PRO A 26 -20.97 -8.14 -3.67
CA PRO A 26 -22.24 -7.95 -2.99
C PRO A 26 -23.14 -7.07 -3.86
N VAL A 27 -24.41 -7.44 -3.98
CA VAL A 27 -25.44 -6.76 -4.79
C VAL A 27 -25.49 -5.25 -4.50
N ASP A 28 -25.04 -4.85 -3.31
CA ASP A 28 -24.98 -3.49 -2.79
C ASP A 28 -23.73 -2.68 -3.18
N TYR A 29 -22.91 -3.10 -4.15
CA TYR A 29 -21.76 -2.29 -4.61
C TYR A 29 -22.14 -0.90 -5.15
N ARG A 30 -23.42 -0.70 -5.46
CA ARG A 30 -24.02 0.59 -5.86
C ARG A 30 -24.50 1.44 -4.67
N ASN A 31 -24.57 0.88 -3.46
CA ASN A 31 -25.10 1.55 -2.26
C ASN A 31 -24.08 2.44 -1.52
N GLY A 32 -23.06 2.93 -2.23
CA GLY A 32 -22.56 4.29 -2.02
C GLY A 32 -22.02 4.66 -0.64
N GLU A 33 -21.16 3.85 0.00
CA GLU A 33 -20.39 4.33 1.15
C GLU A 33 -19.19 5.20 0.75
N TYR A 34 -19.51 6.36 0.15
CA TYR A 34 -18.58 7.43 -0.18
C TYR A 34 -17.80 7.88 1.07
N ARG A 35 -16.55 8.33 0.87
CA ARG A 35 -15.56 8.64 1.93
C ARG A 35 -16.04 9.63 2.98
N ARG A 36 -17.09 10.37 2.67
CA ARG A 36 -17.59 11.49 3.46
C ARG A 36 -19.09 11.40 3.71
N HIS A 37 -19.76 10.30 3.34
CA HIS A 37 -21.18 10.13 3.62
C HIS A 37 -21.39 9.56 5.02
N LEU A 38 -22.17 10.29 5.81
CA LEU A 38 -22.60 9.90 7.15
C LEU A 38 -24.11 9.77 7.17
N THR A 39 -24.60 8.63 7.64
CA THR A 39 -26.02 8.42 7.90
C THR A 39 -26.50 9.34 9.02
N THR A 40 -27.82 9.53 9.13
CA THR A 40 -28.41 10.31 10.23
C THR A 40 -28.02 9.75 11.59
N ALA A 41 -27.97 8.41 11.73
CA ALA A 41 -27.56 7.74 12.96
C ALA A 41 -26.08 8.00 13.29
N GLU A 42 -25.19 7.91 12.29
CA GLU A 42 -23.75 8.19 12.46
C GLU A 42 -23.52 9.66 12.85
N LYS A 43 -24.23 10.60 12.22
CA LYS A 43 -24.15 12.03 12.60
C LYS A 43 -24.60 12.25 14.05
N ALA A 44 -25.71 11.63 14.46
CA ALA A 44 -26.20 11.74 15.83
C ALA A 44 -25.21 11.15 16.84
N ALA A 45 -24.59 10.00 16.53
CA ALA A 45 -23.52 9.43 17.35
C ALA A 45 -22.32 10.39 17.51
N LEU A 46 -21.85 10.95 16.39
CA LEU A 46 -20.75 11.92 16.39
C LEU A 46 -21.09 13.19 17.19
N GLN A 47 -22.34 13.67 17.16
CA GLN A 47 -22.80 14.81 17.97
C GLN A 47 -22.83 14.51 19.47
N ARG A 48 -22.99 13.23 19.87
CA ARG A 48 -22.85 12.78 21.27
C ARG A 48 -21.39 12.62 21.70
N GLY A 49 -20.43 12.88 20.82
CA GLY A 49 -19.00 12.71 21.08
C GLY A 49 -18.50 11.27 20.88
N GLU A 50 -19.30 10.40 20.28
CA GLU A 50 -18.90 9.02 19.96
C GLU A 50 -17.95 8.99 18.76
N VAL A 51 -17.18 7.90 18.66
CA VAL A 51 -16.38 7.57 17.48
C VAL A 51 -17.18 6.63 16.59
N VAL A 52 -17.29 6.96 15.30
CA VAL A 52 -17.94 6.07 14.33
C VAL A 52 -16.85 5.28 13.60
N GLU A 53 -16.95 3.96 13.67
CA GLU A 53 -16.15 3.03 12.87
C GLU A 53 -17.02 2.49 11.74
N LYS A 54 -16.51 2.57 10.50
CA LYS A 54 -17.22 2.05 9.33
C LYS A 54 -16.28 1.48 8.29
N THR A 55 -16.79 0.59 7.45
CA THR A 55 -16.12 0.26 6.20
C THR A 55 -16.38 1.39 5.21
N HIS A 56 -15.36 1.70 4.42
CA HIS A 56 -15.44 2.71 3.38
C HIS A 56 -15.27 2.05 2.01
N LYS A 57 -15.94 2.58 0.98
CA LYS A 57 -15.77 2.20 -0.42
C LYS A 57 -15.82 3.43 -1.34
N ALA A 58 -14.70 3.83 -1.95
CA ALA A 58 -14.65 4.95 -2.90
C ALA A 58 -14.05 4.59 -4.24
N TYR A 59 -14.72 5.01 -5.32
CA TYR A 59 -14.08 5.14 -6.62
C TYR A 59 -13.09 6.30 -6.60
N GLN A 60 -11.84 6.06 -7.00
CA GLN A 60 -10.80 7.10 -7.00
C GLN A 60 -10.69 7.85 -8.33
N THR A 61 -11.20 7.30 -9.42
CA THR A 61 -11.10 7.90 -10.75
C THR A 61 -12.46 8.36 -11.27
N VAL A 62 -12.47 9.40 -12.11
CA VAL A 62 -13.68 9.87 -12.83
C VAL A 62 -14.31 8.71 -13.62
N TRP A 63 -13.47 7.82 -14.15
CA TRP A 63 -13.85 6.63 -14.90
C TRP A 63 -14.33 5.45 -14.03
N LYS A 64 -14.26 5.60 -12.70
CA LYS A 64 -14.62 4.59 -11.69
C LYS A 64 -13.93 3.25 -11.92
N SER A 65 -12.75 3.23 -12.55
CA SER A 65 -12.04 2.03 -13.03
C SER A 65 -11.71 1.04 -11.92
N TYR A 66 -11.48 1.54 -10.72
CA TYR A 66 -11.29 0.78 -9.50
C TYR A 66 -11.93 1.52 -8.32
N TYR A 67 -12.11 0.81 -7.21
CA TYR A 67 -12.48 1.39 -5.93
C TYR A 67 -11.53 0.92 -4.84
N ASP A 68 -11.28 1.79 -3.87
CA ASP A 68 -10.58 1.44 -2.64
C ASP A 68 -11.60 1.12 -1.55
N GLN A 69 -11.32 0.11 -0.74
CA GLN A 69 -12.15 -0.33 0.37
C GLN A 69 -11.30 -0.59 1.62
N GLY A 70 -11.75 -0.14 2.78
CA GLY A 70 -11.06 -0.40 4.06
C GLY A 70 -11.73 0.29 5.24
N PRO A 71 -11.26 0.08 6.48
CA PRO A 71 -11.88 0.66 7.65
C PRO A 71 -11.51 2.14 7.80
N LEU A 72 -12.51 2.92 8.22
CA LEU A 72 -12.47 4.35 8.35
C LEU A 72 -13.04 4.75 9.71
N ARG A 73 -12.23 5.46 10.49
CA ARG A 73 -12.65 6.09 11.73
C ARG A 73 -13.15 7.50 11.46
N VAL A 74 -14.31 7.86 11.99
CA VAL A 74 -14.86 9.21 11.91
C VAL A 74 -15.00 9.80 13.30
N VAL A 75 -14.54 11.04 13.45
CA VAL A 75 -14.68 11.82 14.68
C VAL A 75 -15.18 13.22 14.36
N LEU A 76 -16.03 13.78 15.22
CA LEU A 76 -16.37 15.20 15.21
C LEU A 76 -15.36 15.95 16.06
N ASN A 77 -14.58 16.84 15.45
CA ASN A 77 -13.57 17.59 16.18
C ASN A 77 -14.18 18.82 16.90
N ARG A 78 -13.40 19.47 17.77
CA ARG A 78 -13.82 20.66 18.53
C ARG A 78 -14.24 21.86 17.67
N THR A 79 -13.89 21.85 16.38
CA THR A 79 -14.27 22.90 15.41
C THR A 79 -15.57 22.56 14.66
N GLY A 80 -16.27 21.50 15.04
CA GLY A 80 -17.49 21.04 14.37
C GLY A 80 -17.25 20.35 13.03
N LYS A 81 -16.00 19.99 12.70
CA LYS A 81 -15.65 19.32 11.43
C LYS A 81 -15.46 17.82 11.63
N TYR A 82 -16.02 17.04 10.71
CA TYR A 82 -15.78 15.60 10.64
C TYR A 82 -14.37 15.31 10.12
N THR A 83 -13.62 14.51 10.87
CA THR A 83 -12.31 14.00 10.47
C THR A 83 -12.43 12.52 10.15
N PHE A 84 -12.04 12.14 8.94
CA PHE A 84 -12.10 10.78 8.43
C PHE A 84 -10.67 10.22 8.35
N THR A 85 -10.37 9.24 9.19
CA THR A 85 -9.02 8.69 9.35
C THR A 85 -9.00 7.22 8.92
N PRO A 86 -8.39 6.89 7.77
CA PRO A 86 -8.13 5.52 7.36
C PRO A 86 -7.26 4.80 8.39
N HIS A 87 -7.59 3.54 8.67
CA HIS A 87 -6.75 2.65 9.48
C HIS A 87 -6.89 1.21 8.98
N GLY A 88 -6.14 0.28 9.56
CA GLY A 88 -6.21 -1.14 9.22
C GLY A 88 -5.86 -1.46 7.76
N HIS A 89 -6.37 -2.58 7.24
CA HIS A 89 -6.08 -3.05 5.89
C HIS A 89 -7.03 -2.41 4.86
N TRP A 90 -6.47 -1.89 3.78
CA TRP A 90 -7.17 -1.29 2.65
C TRP A 90 -6.87 -2.04 1.36
N GLN A 91 -7.87 -2.23 0.53
CA GLN A 91 -7.79 -2.96 -0.74
C GLN A 91 -8.24 -2.07 -1.88
N ARG A 92 -7.49 -2.08 -2.98
CA ARG A 92 -7.90 -1.56 -4.28
C ARG A 92 -8.44 -2.70 -5.12
N LEU A 93 -9.69 -2.58 -5.53
CA LEU A 93 -10.40 -3.58 -6.32
C LEU A 93 -10.82 -2.98 -7.66
N THR A 94 -10.63 -3.73 -8.74
CA THR A 94 -11.24 -3.45 -10.05
C THR A 94 -12.76 -3.29 -9.94
N LYS A 95 -13.41 -2.75 -10.99
CA LYS A 95 -14.87 -2.80 -11.14
C LYS A 95 -15.46 -4.21 -11.00
N GLN A 96 -14.69 -5.25 -11.31
CA GLN A 96 -15.08 -6.65 -11.25
C GLN A 96 -14.75 -7.32 -9.90
N GLY A 97 -14.19 -6.59 -8.93
CA GLY A 97 -13.86 -7.10 -7.61
C GLY A 97 -12.50 -7.82 -7.50
N ARG A 98 -11.70 -7.87 -8.57
CA ARG A 98 -10.32 -8.36 -8.53
C ARG A 98 -9.41 -7.39 -7.77
N LEU A 99 -8.55 -7.92 -6.89
CA LEU A 99 -7.50 -7.16 -6.19
C LEU A 99 -6.43 -6.65 -7.15
N GLU A 100 -6.21 -5.33 -7.16
CA GLU A 100 -5.11 -4.70 -7.90
C GLU A 100 -4.02 -4.19 -6.96
N ALA A 101 -4.38 -3.82 -5.74
CA ALA A 101 -3.42 -3.39 -4.73
C ALA A 101 -4.02 -3.55 -3.33
N ASP A 102 -3.17 -3.53 -2.32
CA ASP A 102 -3.58 -3.32 -0.94
C ASP A 102 -2.56 -2.48 -0.18
N SER A 103 -2.97 -1.98 0.98
CA SER A 103 -2.17 -1.08 1.80
C SER A 103 -2.57 -1.12 3.26
N TYR A 104 -1.62 -0.75 4.10
CA TYR A 104 -1.85 -0.47 5.51
C TYR A 104 -1.43 0.97 5.77
N PRO A 105 -2.38 1.90 6.05
CA PRO A 105 -2.06 3.29 6.32
C PRO A 105 -1.09 3.40 7.50
N LYS A 106 0.07 4.04 7.27
CA LYS A 106 1.15 4.22 8.25
C LYS A 106 1.82 2.92 8.72
N ALA A 107 1.72 1.83 7.95
CA ALA A 107 2.54 0.67 8.22
C ALA A 107 4.03 1.00 8.09
N MET A 108 4.81 0.46 9.02
CA MET A 108 6.25 0.34 8.91
C MET A 108 6.58 -1.14 8.73
N TYR A 109 7.79 -1.42 8.25
CA TYR A 109 8.31 -2.78 8.18
C TYR A 109 8.07 -3.55 9.51
N PRO A 110 7.63 -4.82 9.48
CA PRO A 110 7.59 -5.73 8.32
C PRO A 110 6.37 -5.59 7.41
N ASP A 111 5.40 -4.74 7.76
CA ASP A 111 4.19 -4.58 6.96
C ASP A 111 4.46 -3.65 5.76
N ALA A 112 3.98 -4.07 4.59
CA ALA A 112 4.00 -3.24 3.40
C ALA A 112 2.95 -2.14 3.52
N SER A 113 3.40 -0.88 3.39
CA SER A 113 2.49 0.26 3.29
C SER A 113 1.72 0.25 1.98
N TRP A 114 2.24 -0.41 0.94
CA TRP A 114 1.54 -0.65 -0.32
C TRP A 114 2.04 -1.93 -1.01
N ARG A 115 1.13 -2.69 -1.61
CA ARG A 115 1.41 -3.81 -2.52
C ARG A 115 0.57 -3.66 -3.77
N GLN A 116 1.16 -3.87 -4.94
CA GLN A 116 0.45 -3.87 -6.21
C GLN A 116 0.59 -5.22 -6.90
N TYR A 117 -0.48 -5.64 -7.56
CA TYR A 117 -0.60 -6.95 -8.20
C TYR A 117 -0.84 -6.80 -9.70
N LEU A 118 -0.23 -7.71 -10.46
CA LEU A 118 -0.52 -7.92 -11.87
C LEU A 118 -1.91 -8.56 -12.03
N ALA A 119 -2.43 -8.54 -13.27
CA ALA A 119 -3.76 -9.10 -13.56
C ALA A 119 -3.90 -10.60 -13.27
N ASN A 120 -2.78 -11.33 -13.27
CA ASN A 120 -2.69 -12.75 -12.93
C ASN A 120 -2.52 -13.00 -11.41
N GLY A 121 -2.51 -11.94 -10.59
CA GLY A 121 -2.39 -12.03 -9.13
C GLY A 121 -0.95 -12.05 -8.61
N GLN A 122 0.07 -12.05 -9.48
CA GLN A 122 1.47 -11.94 -9.05
C GLN A 122 1.75 -10.56 -8.47
N LEU A 123 2.69 -10.48 -7.52
CA LEU A 123 3.13 -9.21 -6.94
C LEU A 123 3.99 -8.46 -7.98
N ASP A 124 3.57 -7.25 -8.33
CA ASP A 124 4.30 -6.34 -9.23
C ASP A 124 5.35 -5.57 -8.44
N PHE A 125 4.93 -4.93 -7.35
CA PHE A 125 5.83 -4.28 -6.40
C PHE A 125 5.26 -4.20 -4.98
N ALA A 126 6.16 -4.00 -4.02
CA ALA A 126 5.82 -3.66 -2.64
C ALA A 126 6.57 -2.42 -2.19
N MET A 127 5.96 -1.64 -1.30
CA MET A 127 6.55 -0.47 -0.67
C MET A 127 6.42 -0.58 0.84
N TYR A 128 7.48 -0.23 1.56
CA TYR A 128 7.49 -0.17 3.02
C TYR A 128 8.51 0.84 3.52
N ASP A 129 8.24 1.36 4.72
CA ASP A 129 9.10 2.33 5.39
C ASP A 129 9.94 1.67 6.48
N LEU A 130 11.17 2.15 6.62
CA LEU A 130 12.14 1.74 7.63
C LEU A 130 12.68 2.97 8.36
N PRO A 131 12.87 2.88 9.69
CA PRO A 131 13.62 3.90 10.41
C PRO A 131 15.09 3.85 9.98
N ALA A 132 15.68 5.01 9.73
CA ALA A 132 17.09 5.16 9.38
C ALA A 132 17.70 6.38 10.09
N LEU A 133 19.03 6.44 10.12
CA LEU A 133 19.78 7.57 10.64
C LEU A 133 20.63 8.18 9.54
N TRP A 134 20.65 9.51 9.47
CA TRP A 134 21.53 10.27 8.59
C TRP A 134 22.11 11.45 9.35
N GLU A 135 23.43 11.54 9.45
CA GLU A 135 24.12 12.63 10.17
C GLU A 135 23.63 12.84 11.62
N GLY A 136 23.21 11.77 12.28
CA GLY A 136 22.66 11.80 13.65
C GLY A 136 21.18 12.14 13.74
N ASP A 137 20.54 12.51 12.64
CA ASP A 137 19.09 12.74 12.56
C ASP A 137 18.31 11.46 12.25
N SER A 138 17.15 11.31 12.89
CA SER A 138 16.17 10.28 12.54
C SER A 138 15.45 10.64 11.24
N ILE A 139 15.51 9.72 10.28
CA ILE A 139 14.93 9.82 8.95
C ILE A 139 14.15 8.54 8.61
N VAL A 140 13.37 8.58 7.53
CA VAL A 140 12.67 7.42 6.98
C VAL A 140 13.33 6.99 5.69
N GLU A 141 13.64 5.71 5.57
CA GLU A 141 13.98 5.05 4.31
C GLU A 141 12.73 4.35 3.77
N THR A 142 12.14 4.86 2.70
CA THR A 142 11.10 4.17 1.94
C THR A 142 11.75 3.27 0.91
N ARG A 143 11.46 1.96 0.97
CA ARG A 143 11.92 0.99 -0.03
C ARG A 143 10.77 0.64 -0.96
N ILE A 144 11.02 0.68 -2.26
CA ILE A 144 10.13 0.17 -3.30
C ILE A 144 10.81 -1.04 -3.93
N VAL A 145 10.28 -2.23 -3.67
CA VAL A 145 10.78 -3.51 -4.18
C VAL A 145 9.98 -3.88 -5.42
N GLN A 146 10.64 -3.98 -6.55
CA GLN A 146 10.08 -4.40 -7.83
C GLN A 146 10.42 -5.87 -8.08
N PHE A 147 9.47 -6.65 -8.56
CA PHE A 147 9.63 -8.09 -8.79
C PHE A 147 9.78 -8.41 -10.28
N ARG A 148 10.41 -9.55 -10.59
CA ARG A 148 10.53 -10.03 -11.97
C ARG A 148 9.23 -10.66 -12.43
N TYR A 149 8.83 -10.41 -13.68
CA TYR A 149 7.62 -11.01 -14.25
C TYR A 149 7.79 -12.50 -14.57
N SER A 150 9.01 -12.92 -14.93
CA SER A 150 9.33 -14.33 -15.17
C SER A 150 9.39 -15.16 -13.88
N GLU A 151 9.77 -14.53 -12.77
CA GLU A 151 10.03 -15.15 -11.48
C GLU A 151 9.48 -14.21 -10.38
N PRO A 152 8.17 -14.29 -10.06
CA PRO A 152 7.44 -13.29 -9.26
C PRO A 152 7.84 -13.23 -7.78
N LEU A 153 8.72 -14.12 -7.34
CA LEU A 153 9.32 -14.09 -5.99
C LEU A 153 10.71 -13.44 -5.99
N ASP A 154 11.27 -13.18 -7.17
CA ASP A 154 12.61 -12.66 -7.31
C ASP A 154 12.58 -11.13 -7.47
N THR A 155 13.41 -10.48 -6.67
CA THR A 155 13.59 -9.03 -6.75
C THR A 155 14.28 -8.67 -8.06
N ALA A 156 13.62 -7.83 -8.86
CA ALA A 156 14.22 -7.19 -10.01
C ALA A 156 15.17 -6.08 -9.56
N TYR A 157 14.67 -5.17 -8.72
CA TYR A 157 15.45 -4.12 -8.06
C TYR A 157 14.71 -3.53 -6.86
N VAL A 158 15.44 -2.77 -6.05
CA VAL A 158 14.93 -2.00 -4.91
C VAL A 158 15.34 -0.55 -5.09
N GLN A 159 14.36 0.35 -5.08
CA GLN A 159 14.59 1.78 -4.96
C GLN A 159 14.57 2.17 -3.50
N HIS A 160 15.54 2.99 -3.07
CA HIS A 160 15.69 3.48 -1.71
C HIS A 160 15.53 5.00 -1.72
N MET A 161 14.51 5.51 -1.04
CA MET A 161 14.21 6.92 -0.93
C MET A 161 14.35 7.35 0.52
N PHE A 162 14.93 8.51 0.79
CA PHE A 162 15.28 8.92 2.15
C PHE A 162 14.67 10.29 2.44
N SER A 163 13.82 10.36 3.47
CA SER A 163 13.07 11.57 3.78
C SER A 163 13.06 11.92 5.27
N LYS A 164 12.94 13.22 5.56
CA LYS A 164 12.65 13.77 6.88
C LYS A 164 11.38 14.60 6.77
N GLY A 165 10.26 14.07 7.27
CA GLY A 165 8.95 14.64 7.00
C GLY A 165 8.64 14.60 5.49
N ASN A 166 8.35 15.74 4.90
CA ASN A 166 7.98 15.83 3.47
C ASN A 166 9.16 16.17 2.54
N LYS A 167 10.41 16.13 3.04
CA LYS A 167 11.60 16.51 2.28
C LYS A 167 12.50 15.30 2.04
N GLU A 168 12.95 15.12 0.81
CA GLU A 168 14.06 14.21 0.50
C GLU A 168 15.35 14.81 1.09
N VAL A 169 16.14 13.99 1.78
CA VAL A 169 17.36 14.42 2.48
C VAL A 169 18.65 13.91 1.84
N LYS A 170 18.56 12.86 1.01
CA LYS A 170 19.66 12.38 0.17
C LYS A 170 19.09 11.83 -1.13
N PRO A 171 19.88 11.84 -2.22
CA PRO A 171 19.46 11.26 -3.48
C PRO A 171 19.03 9.80 -3.33
N SER A 172 17.96 9.45 -4.02
CA SER A 172 17.48 8.08 -4.11
C SER A 172 18.53 7.15 -4.75
N THR A 173 18.64 5.93 -4.25
CA THR A 173 19.57 4.90 -4.75
C THR A 173 18.84 3.65 -5.21
N PHE A 174 19.48 2.85 -6.06
CA PHE A 174 18.93 1.58 -6.55
C PHE A 174 19.86 0.43 -6.25
N SER A 175 19.30 -0.71 -5.87
CA SER A 175 20.03 -1.94 -5.59
C SER A 175 19.28 -3.17 -6.09
N PHE A 176 19.93 -4.32 -6.07
CA PHE A 176 19.35 -5.62 -6.40
C PHE A 176 18.87 -6.39 -5.15
N ASP A 177 19.09 -5.85 -3.94
CA ASP A 177 18.73 -6.50 -2.70
C ASP A 177 18.13 -5.52 -1.70
N GLY A 178 17.25 -6.03 -0.84
CA GLY A 178 16.56 -5.20 0.16
C GLY A 178 17.52 -4.42 1.07
N ALA A 179 18.73 -4.89 1.34
CA ALA A 179 19.68 -4.22 2.24
C ALA A 179 20.50 -3.11 1.57
N GLY A 180 20.36 -2.90 0.25
CA GLY A 180 21.07 -1.85 -0.48
C GLY A 180 22.56 -2.14 -0.69
N ARG A 181 23.03 -3.38 -0.49
CA ARG A 181 24.46 -3.72 -0.55
C ARG A 181 24.95 -3.93 -2.00
N LYS A 182 24.09 -4.44 -2.86
CA LYS A 182 24.35 -4.75 -4.26
C LYS A 182 23.72 -3.66 -5.14
N LEU A 183 24.41 -2.53 -5.26
CA LEU A 183 23.92 -1.38 -6.03
C LEU A 183 23.79 -1.70 -7.53
N ILE A 184 22.83 -1.05 -8.19
CA ILE A 184 22.68 -1.13 -9.65
C ILE A 184 23.66 -0.16 -10.31
N PRO A 185 24.52 -0.63 -11.24
CA PRO A 185 25.38 0.25 -12.01
C PRO A 185 24.59 1.30 -12.79
N GLN A 186 25.08 2.54 -12.86
CA GLN A 186 24.38 3.64 -13.54
C GLN A 186 24.03 3.33 -15.01
N GLU A 187 24.90 2.59 -15.73
CA GLU A 187 24.61 2.21 -17.11
C GLU A 187 23.43 1.23 -17.23
N GLN A 188 23.24 0.36 -16.23
CA GLN A 188 22.08 -0.54 -16.19
C GLN A 188 20.80 0.20 -15.79
N MET A 189 20.89 1.28 -14.98
CA MET A 189 19.72 2.09 -14.61
C MET A 189 18.99 2.66 -15.84
N LYS A 190 19.72 3.07 -16.88
CA LYS A 190 19.13 3.59 -18.13
C LYS A 190 18.30 2.54 -18.87
N SER A 191 18.63 1.25 -18.69
CA SER A 191 17.93 0.12 -19.33
C SER A 191 16.67 -0.35 -18.58
N LEU A 192 16.50 0.04 -17.31
CA LEU A 192 15.34 -0.35 -16.49
C LEU A 192 14.01 0.17 -17.06
N GLY A 193 14.04 1.23 -17.88
CA GLY A 193 12.86 1.72 -18.62
C GLY A 193 12.28 0.71 -19.62
N ASN A 194 13.06 -0.30 -20.02
CA ASN A 194 12.67 -1.32 -21.00
C ASN A 194 12.16 -2.63 -20.38
N LEU A 195 12.22 -2.80 -19.04
CA LEU A 195 11.71 -4.01 -18.34
C LEU A 195 10.18 -4.06 -18.25
N LYS A 196 9.47 -3.10 -18.85
CA LYS A 196 8.01 -3.05 -18.95
C LYS A 196 7.44 -3.73 -20.22
N GLN A 197 8.29 -4.34 -21.05
CA GLN A 197 7.88 -5.04 -22.27
C GLN A 197 7.84 -6.56 -22.07
#